data_AF-A0AAW4BG81-F1
#
_entry.id   AF-A0AAW4BG81-F1
#
_cell.length_a   1.000
_cell.length_b   1.000
_cell.length_c   1.000
_cell.angle_alpha   90.00
_cell.angle_beta   90.00
_cell.angle_gamma   90.00
#
_symmetry.space_group_name_H-M   'P 1'
#
loop_
_entity.id
_entity.type
_entity.pdbx_description
1 polymer ?
#
loop_
_entity_poly.entity_id
_entity_poly.type
_entity_poly.pdbx_seq_one_letter_code
_entity_poly.pdbx_strand_id
1 'polypeptide(L)'
;VENLRNQTEVIDNSSLQHMQNGLKQLHTKNCDNVLQTIFGMYVGAGANNILKKNISLIAPTIWQHADNNLKYKLGVTLDGYRTNLHNDKFAAGNEFFEFCSGNQFKSLEARVILLDEHLDDLSSAHSGWDNFYNEVPHARKILSYISNEADIPHERKDKLIRIILSCRIGNGVSYNTGVSPSGKVVYDSILNMLGDDNIVQVLVALYKQDIYYLLSNSNCRNHAVQILTNLRTNVVSDKLKQILDHLISNGQTLEKTLKTTEFNTLASSHINFG
;
A
#
# COMPACT_ATOMS: atom_id res chain seq x y z
N VAL A 1 -24.51 -6.49 -20.98
CA VAL A 1 -24.45 -5.18 -20.26
C VAL A 1 -25.79 -4.44 -20.31
N GLU A 2 -26.56 -4.52 -21.40
CA GLU A 2 -27.93 -3.95 -21.44
C GLU A 2 -28.84 -4.43 -20.30
N ASN A 3 -28.77 -5.72 -19.94
CA ASN A 3 -29.52 -6.26 -18.80
C ASN A 3 -29.19 -5.58 -17.46
N LEU A 4 -27.97 -5.05 -17.26
CA LEU A 4 -27.62 -4.35 -16.02
C LEU A 4 -28.24 -2.95 -15.96
N ARG A 5 -28.34 -2.28 -17.12
CA ARG A 5 -28.84 -0.90 -17.21
C ARG A 5 -30.33 -0.80 -16.92
N ASN A 6 -31.09 -1.84 -17.25
CA ASN A 6 -32.54 -1.87 -17.15
C ASN A 6 -33.05 -2.56 -15.87
N GLN A 7 -32.15 -3.04 -15.00
CA GLN A 7 -32.53 -3.66 -13.74
C GLN A 7 -33.05 -2.62 -12.74
N THR A 8 -34.22 -2.91 -12.18
CA THR A 8 -34.86 -2.11 -11.12
C THR A 8 -34.59 -2.64 -9.72
N GLU A 9 -33.94 -3.79 -9.61
CA GLU A 9 -33.63 -4.44 -8.34
C GLU A 9 -32.14 -4.80 -8.24
N VAL A 10 -31.68 -4.94 -7.00
CA VAL A 10 -30.32 -5.42 -6.73
C VAL A 10 -30.23 -6.90 -7.08
N ILE A 11 -29.16 -7.29 -7.76
CA ILE A 11 -28.91 -8.68 -8.15
C ILE A 11 -28.87 -9.57 -6.88
N ASP A 12 -29.66 -10.64 -6.86
CA ASP A 12 -29.65 -11.61 -5.77
C ASP A 12 -28.37 -12.48 -5.77
N ASN A 13 -28.06 -13.10 -4.63
CA ASN A 13 -26.83 -13.87 -4.46
C ASN A 13 -26.69 -15.05 -5.45
N SER A 14 -27.78 -15.72 -5.80
CA SER A 14 -27.72 -16.87 -6.70
C SER A 14 -27.41 -16.42 -8.13
N SER A 15 -28.10 -15.39 -8.61
CA SER A 15 -27.84 -14.76 -9.90
C SER A 15 -26.44 -14.17 -9.97
N LEU A 16 -25.96 -13.54 -8.89
CA LEU A 16 -24.61 -12.99 -8.81
C LEU A 16 -23.54 -14.07 -8.99
N GLN A 17 -23.67 -15.21 -8.30
CA GLN A 17 -22.74 -16.32 -8.43
C GLN A 17 -22.74 -16.91 -9.84
N HIS A 18 -23.92 -17.10 -10.44
CA HIS A 18 -24.03 -17.56 -11.83
C HIS A 18 -23.35 -16.58 -12.81
N MET A 19 -23.58 -15.27 -12.66
CA MET A 19 -22.92 -14.26 -13.48
C MET A 19 -21.41 -14.26 -13.28
N GLN A 20 -20.91 -14.27 -12.04
CA GLN A 20 -19.48 -14.30 -11.75
C GLN A 20 -18.79 -15.53 -12.35
N ASN A 21 -19.45 -16.69 -12.33
CA ASN A 21 -18.91 -17.91 -12.96
C ASN A 21 -18.86 -17.80 -14.48
N GLY A 22 -19.89 -17.24 -15.12
CA GLY A 22 -19.86 -16.98 -16.56
C GLY A 22 -18.78 -15.97 -16.95
N LEU A 23 -18.58 -14.92 -16.15
CA LEU A 23 -17.56 -13.89 -16.38
C LEU A 23 -16.13 -14.45 -16.33
N LYS A 24 -15.86 -15.42 -15.44
CA LYS A 24 -14.55 -16.09 -15.34
C LYS A 24 -14.20 -16.91 -16.59
N GLN A 25 -15.19 -17.33 -17.38
CA GLN A 25 -14.99 -18.11 -18.60
C GLN A 25 -14.81 -17.24 -19.85
N LEU A 26 -14.99 -15.92 -19.72
CA LEU A 26 -14.81 -15.01 -20.85
C LEU A 26 -13.32 -14.85 -21.19
N HIS A 27 -13.02 -14.77 -22.49
CA HIS A 27 -11.71 -14.33 -22.94
C HIS A 27 -11.41 -12.90 -22.45
N THR A 28 -10.14 -12.62 -22.12
CA THR A 28 -9.67 -11.33 -21.58
C THR A 28 -10.18 -10.12 -22.37
N LYS A 29 -10.17 -10.17 -23.71
CA LYS A 29 -10.69 -9.07 -24.56
C LYS A 29 -12.17 -8.77 -24.32
N ASN A 30 -12.98 -9.77 -23.97
CA ASN A 30 -14.37 -9.56 -23.62
C ASN A 30 -14.50 -8.97 -22.22
N CYS A 31 -13.70 -9.42 -21.25
CA CYS A 31 -13.60 -8.79 -19.93
C CYS A 31 -13.24 -7.32 -20.04
N ASP A 32 -12.30 -6.97 -20.93
CA ASP A 32 -11.88 -5.61 -21.18
C ASP A 32 -13.03 -4.72 -21.68
N ASN A 33 -13.73 -5.18 -22.73
CA ASN A 33 -14.87 -4.47 -23.28
C ASN A 33 -15.98 -4.28 -22.24
N VAL A 34 -16.28 -5.31 -21.45
CA VAL A 34 -17.27 -5.24 -20.38
C VAL A 34 -16.81 -4.27 -19.29
N LEU A 35 -15.56 -4.34 -18.86
CA LEU A 35 -15.01 -3.47 -17.81
C LEU A 35 -15.08 -1.99 -18.22
N GLN A 36 -14.66 -1.67 -19.44
CA GLN A 36 -14.71 -0.31 -19.94
C GLN A 36 -16.16 0.21 -20.01
N THR A 37 -17.10 -0.66 -20.40
CA THR A 37 -18.52 -0.31 -20.48
C THR A 37 -19.11 -0.05 -19.09
N ILE A 38 -18.90 -0.94 -18.12
CA ILE A 38 -19.46 -0.78 -16.77
C ILE A 38 -18.81 0.40 -16.04
N PHE A 39 -17.52 0.67 -16.26
CA PHE A 39 -16.88 1.87 -15.73
C PHE A 39 -17.56 3.14 -16.26
N GLY A 40 -17.75 3.23 -17.58
CA GLY A 40 -18.45 4.36 -18.21
C GLY A 40 -19.89 4.52 -17.73
N MET A 41 -20.61 3.41 -17.50
CA MET A 41 -21.95 3.43 -16.90
C MET A 41 -21.92 3.93 -15.46
N TYR A 42 -20.94 3.51 -14.65
CA TYR A 42 -20.85 3.86 -13.24
C TYR A 42 -20.57 5.35 -13.01
N VAL A 43 -19.68 5.94 -13.81
CA VAL A 43 -19.33 7.36 -13.73
C VAL A 43 -20.30 8.27 -14.49
N GLY A 44 -21.24 7.70 -15.26
CA GLY A 44 -22.22 8.45 -16.05
C GLY A 44 -23.26 9.16 -15.17
N ALA A 45 -23.69 10.36 -15.59
CA ALA A 45 -24.66 11.17 -14.84
C ALA A 45 -26.04 10.51 -14.62
N GLY A 46 -26.37 9.48 -15.40
CA GLY A 46 -27.63 8.71 -15.28
C GLY A 46 -27.53 7.46 -14.39
N ALA A 47 -26.42 7.25 -13.68
CA ALA A 47 -26.22 6.07 -12.84
C ALA A 47 -27.03 6.18 -11.55
N ASN A 48 -28.16 5.45 -11.48
CA ASN A 48 -28.94 5.35 -10.26
C ASN A 48 -28.26 4.43 -9.21
N ASN A 49 -28.73 4.47 -7.96
CA ASN A 49 -28.14 3.71 -6.85
C ASN A 49 -28.17 2.19 -7.07
N ILE A 50 -29.21 1.67 -7.72
CA ILE A 50 -29.35 0.24 -8.01
C ILE A 50 -28.28 -0.20 -9.03
N LEU A 51 -28.11 0.56 -10.11
CA LEU A 51 -27.09 0.32 -11.12
C LEU A 51 -25.69 0.40 -10.51
N LYS A 52 -25.40 1.43 -9.71
CA LYS A 52 -24.11 1.53 -9.00
C LYS A 52 -23.88 0.32 -8.09
N LYS A 53 -24.90 -0.10 -7.33
CA LYS A 53 -24.79 -1.27 -6.45
C LYS A 53 -24.53 -2.54 -7.25
N ASN A 54 -25.27 -2.78 -8.33
CA ASN A 54 -25.10 -3.95 -9.18
C ASN A 54 -23.72 -3.97 -9.84
N ILE A 55 -23.22 -2.83 -10.32
CA ILE A 55 -21.86 -2.72 -10.85
C ILE A 55 -20.83 -3.02 -9.76
N SER A 56 -20.97 -2.49 -8.54
CA SER A 56 -20.03 -2.75 -7.45
C SER A 56 -19.90 -4.24 -7.06
N LEU A 57 -20.94 -5.04 -7.33
CA LEU A 57 -20.95 -6.48 -7.05
C LEU A 57 -20.24 -7.31 -8.14
N ILE A 58 -20.28 -6.88 -9.41
CA ILE A 58 -19.73 -7.64 -10.55
C ILE A 58 -18.35 -7.14 -10.99
N ALA A 59 -18.10 -5.83 -10.85
CA ALA A 59 -16.91 -5.17 -11.37
C ALA A 59 -15.61 -5.72 -10.77
N PRO A 60 -15.52 -6.08 -9.46
CA PRO A 60 -14.31 -6.70 -8.92
C PRO A 60 -13.93 -8.01 -9.62
N THR A 61 -14.91 -8.86 -9.95
CA THR A 61 -14.65 -10.12 -10.68
C THR A 61 -14.15 -9.85 -12.09
N ILE A 62 -14.73 -8.88 -12.78
CA ILE A 62 -14.32 -8.52 -14.15
C ILE A 62 -12.93 -7.89 -14.14
N TRP A 63 -12.65 -7.02 -13.17
CA TRP A 63 -11.35 -6.38 -12.96
C TRP A 63 -10.23 -7.40 -12.83
N GLN A 64 -10.44 -8.48 -12.06
CA GLN A 64 -9.43 -9.54 -11.88
C GLN A 64 -9.04 -10.25 -13.19
N HIS A 65 -9.95 -10.31 -14.17
CA HIS A 65 -9.74 -11.03 -15.44
C HIS A 65 -9.47 -10.08 -16.62
N ALA A 66 -9.51 -8.77 -16.40
CA ALA A 66 -9.17 -7.76 -17.40
C ALA A 66 -7.66 -7.54 -17.51
N ASP A 67 -7.22 -7.11 -18.68
CA ASP A 67 -5.83 -6.81 -18.96
C ASP A 67 -5.35 -5.57 -18.19
N ASN A 68 -4.09 -5.58 -17.76
CA ASN A 68 -3.51 -4.47 -17.02
C ASN A 68 -3.43 -3.18 -17.85
N ASN A 69 -3.23 -3.26 -19.17
CA ASN A 69 -3.21 -2.09 -20.05
C ASN A 69 -4.55 -1.36 -20.05
N LEU A 70 -5.67 -2.09 -20.00
CA LEU A 70 -6.97 -1.45 -19.86
C LEU A 70 -7.10 -0.74 -18.51
N LYS A 71 -6.69 -1.38 -17.41
CA LYS A 71 -6.78 -0.78 -16.06
C LYS A 71 -5.99 0.52 -15.99
N TYR A 72 -4.77 0.56 -16.55
CA TYR A 72 -3.99 1.79 -16.68
C TYR A 72 -4.68 2.84 -17.56
N LYS A 73 -5.29 2.44 -18.68
CA LYS A 73 -6.09 3.35 -19.53
C LYS A 73 -7.27 3.96 -18.78
N LEU A 74 -7.94 3.19 -17.91
CA LEU A 74 -8.99 3.72 -17.03
C LEU A 74 -8.40 4.71 -16.00
N GLY A 75 -7.19 4.46 -15.50
CA GLY A 75 -6.47 5.38 -14.62
C GLY A 75 -6.20 6.72 -15.28
N VAL A 76 -5.72 6.72 -16.53
CA VAL A 76 -5.54 7.95 -17.34
C VAL A 76 -6.87 8.64 -17.60
N THR A 77 -7.94 7.88 -17.85
CA THR A 77 -9.29 8.44 -18.03
C THR A 77 -9.78 9.15 -16.77
N LEU A 78 -9.49 8.58 -15.59
CA LEU A 78 -9.82 9.17 -14.30
C LEU A 78 -9.11 10.52 -14.08
N ASP A 79 -7.83 10.62 -14.43
CA ASP A 79 -7.12 11.90 -14.41
C ASP A 79 -7.70 12.91 -15.39
N GLY A 80 -8.14 12.45 -16.56
CA GLY A 80 -8.89 13.27 -17.50
C GLY A 80 -10.14 13.92 -16.87
N TYR A 81 -10.85 13.22 -15.98
CA TYR A 81 -11.98 13.83 -15.26
C TYR A 81 -11.54 14.91 -14.27
N ARG A 82 -10.42 14.71 -13.58
CA ARG A 82 -9.84 15.71 -12.65
C ARG A 82 -9.43 16.98 -13.40
N THR A 83 -8.66 16.83 -14.48
CA THR A 83 -8.15 17.96 -15.28
C THR A 83 -9.27 18.78 -15.93
N ASN A 84 -10.36 18.14 -16.33
CA ASN A 84 -11.52 18.80 -16.93
C ASN A 84 -12.59 19.24 -15.91
N LEU A 85 -12.28 19.23 -14.61
CA LEU A 85 -13.18 19.64 -13.52
C LEU A 85 -14.52 18.87 -13.49
N HIS A 86 -14.52 17.63 -13.97
CA HIS A 86 -15.67 16.71 -13.88
C HIS A 86 -15.70 16.03 -12.51
N ASN A 87 -15.89 16.83 -11.46
CA ASN A 87 -15.77 16.39 -10.06
C ASN A 87 -16.63 15.17 -9.72
N ASP A 88 -17.88 15.11 -10.19
CA ASP A 88 -18.78 13.98 -9.93
C ASP A 88 -18.27 12.68 -10.58
N LYS A 89 -17.75 12.77 -11.81
CA LYS A 89 -17.16 11.62 -12.52
C LYS A 89 -15.86 11.18 -11.87
N PHE A 90 -15.06 12.14 -11.42
CA PHE A 90 -13.81 11.87 -10.71
C PHE A 90 -14.09 11.18 -9.36
N ALA A 91 -15.07 11.65 -8.60
CA ALA A 91 -15.48 11.03 -7.34
C ALA A 91 -16.00 9.60 -7.55
N ALA A 92 -16.94 9.39 -8.49
CA ALA A 92 -17.46 8.07 -8.82
C ALA A 92 -16.37 7.14 -9.38
N GLY A 93 -15.45 7.67 -10.17
CA GLY A 93 -14.32 6.90 -10.70
C GLY A 93 -13.34 6.48 -9.59
N ASN A 94 -13.11 7.32 -8.59
CA ASN A 94 -12.31 6.92 -7.41
C ASN A 94 -13.01 5.84 -6.59
N GLU A 95 -14.32 5.95 -6.38
CA GLU A 95 -15.13 4.90 -5.73
C GLU A 95 -15.02 3.57 -6.49
N PHE A 96 -15.10 3.62 -7.82
CA PHE A 96 -14.92 2.45 -8.68
C PHE A 96 -13.57 1.76 -8.50
N PHE A 97 -12.50 2.56 -8.51
CA PHE A 97 -11.14 2.04 -8.29
C PHE A 97 -10.98 1.44 -6.89
N GLU A 98 -11.62 2.02 -5.87
CA GLU A 98 -11.53 1.56 -4.49
C GLU A 98 -12.12 0.16 -4.33
N PHE A 99 -13.39 -0.05 -4.72
CA PHE A 99 -14.02 -1.36 -4.53
C PHE A 99 -13.47 -2.44 -5.49
N CYS A 100 -12.82 -2.05 -6.58
CA CYS A 100 -12.10 -2.96 -7.47
C CYS A 100 -10.68 -3.29 -7.00
N SER A 101 -10.20 -2.71 -5.89
CA SER A 101 -8.80 -2.79 -5.45
C SER A 101 -7.83 -2.41 -6.58
N GLY A 102 -8.12 -1.27 -7.23
CA GLY A 102 -7.48 -0.83 -8.46
C GLY A 102 -6.57 0.39 -8.30
N ASN A 103 -6.34 0.89 -7.08
CA ASN A 103 -5.62 2.16 -6.86
C ASN A 103 -4.16 2.15 -7.38
N GLN A 104 -3.51 0.99 -7.41
CA GLN A 104 -2.20 0.80 -8.05
C GLN A 104 -2.21 1.10 -9.56
N PHE A 105 -3.36 1.05 -10.24
CA PHE A 105 -3.50 1.34 -11.66
C PHE A 105 -3.79 2.81 -11.98
N LYS A 106 -3.85 3.70 -10.97
CA LYS A 106 -3.88 5.14 -11.22
C LYS A 106 -2.56 5.60 -11.84
N SER A 107 -2.56 6.75 -12.51
CA SER A 107 -1.33 7.30 -13.09
C SER A 107 -0.25 7.50 -12.04
N LEU A 108 1.02 7.45 -12.48
CA LEU A 108 2.16 7.70 -11.59
C LEU A 108 2.03 9.06 -10.90
N GLU A 109 1.69 10.11 -11.64
CA GLU A 109 1.51 11.46 -11.10
C GLU A 109 0.46 11.51 -9.98
N ALA A 110 -0.71 10.89 -10.21
CA ALA A 110 -1.75 10.81 -9.19
C ALA A 110 -1.30 10.00 -7.97
N ARG A 111 -0.62 8.87 -8.18
CA ARG A 111 -0.10 8.04 -7.08
C ARG A 111 0.94 8.79 -6.25
N VAL A 112 1.85 9.53 -6.87
CA VAL A 112 2.87 10.33 -6.17
C VAL A 112 2.21 11.34 -5.22
N ILE A 113 1.18 12.06 -5.68
CA ILE A 113 0.48 13.07 -4.87
C ILE A 113 -0.32 12.40 -3.74
N LEU A 114 -1.16 11.41 -4.08
CA LEU A 114 -2.06 10.77 -3.12
C LEU A 114 -1.30 9.99 -2.04
N LEU A 115 -0.21 9.32 -2.41
CA LEU A 115 0.66 8.66 -1.43
C LEU A 115 1.31 9.68 -0.50
N ASP A 116 1.76 10.83 -1.02
CA ASP A 116 2.39 11.86 -0.20
C ASP A 116 1.44 12.42 0.86
N GLU A 117 0.20 12.71 0.46
CA GLU A 117 -0.90 13.16 1.32
C GLU A 117 -1.21 12.11 2.40
N HIS A 118 -1.43 10.85 2.01
CA HIS A 118 -1.75 9.79 2.97
C HIS A 118 -0.59 9.46 3.92
N LEU A 119 0.65 9.67 3.47
CA LEU A 119 1.83 9.54 4.33
C LEU A 119 1.89 10.65 5.38
N ASP A 120 1.55 11.89 5.02
CA ASP A 120 1.47 13.00 5.98
C ASP A 120 0.34 12.79 6.98
N ASP A 121 -0.83 12.32 6.52
CA ASP A 121 -1.94 11.95 7.39
C ASP A 121 -1.54 10.84 8.37
N LEU A 122 -0.87 9.78 7.87
CA LEU A 122 -0.40 8.67 8.70
C LEU A 122 0.61 9.16 9.75
N SER A 123 1.57 9.99 9.34
CA SER A 123 2.58 10.54 10.27
C SER A 123 1.93 11.42 11.34
N SER A 124 0.92 12.20 10.97
CA SER A 124 0.17 13.05 11.89
C SER A 124 -0.67 12.21 12.86
N ALA A 125 -1.38 11.20 12.35
CA ALA A 125 -2.17 10.27 13.16
C ALA A 125 -1.29 9.47 14.14
N HIS A 126 -0.09 9.05 13.70
CA HIS A 126 0.86 8.30 14.52
C HIS A 126 1.37 9.10 15.73
N SER A 127 1.47 10.41 15.59
CA SER A 127 1.89 11.34 16.65
C SER A 127 0.75 11.75 17.58
N GLY A 128 -0.50 11.39 17.25
CA GLY A 128 -1.69 11.70 18.02
C GLY A 128 -1.89 10.78 19.23
N TRP A 129 -2.76 11.20 20.15
CA TRP A 129 -3.07 10.43 21.37
C TRP A 129 -3.75 9.08 21.08
N ASP A 130 -4.74 9.08 20.17
CA ASP A 130 -5.48 7.88 19.77
C ASP A 130 -4.89 7.22 18.50
N ASN A 131 -3.56 7.22 18.39
CA ASN A 131 -2.85 6.77 17.18
C ASN A 131 -3.22 5.33 16.79
N PHE A 132 -3.40 4.42 17.76
CA PHE A 132 -3.67 3.00 17.51
C PHE A 132 -4.92 2.75 16.65
N TYR A 133 -5.92 3.63 16.75
CA TYR A 133 -7.14 3.57 15.95
C TYR A 133 -7.00 4.38 14.67
N ASN A 134 -6.49 5.61 14.77
CA ASN A 134 -6.49 6.57 13.67
C ASN A 134 -5.42 6.28 12.60
N GLU A 135 -4.33 5.59 12.93
CA GLU A 135 -3.28 5.27 11.95
C GLU A 135 -3.73 4.18 10.95
N VAL A 136 -4.65 3.30 11.34
CA VAL A 136 -5.02 2.11 10.57
C VAL A 136 -5.70 2.45 9.24
N PRO A 137 -6.70 3.36 9.17
CA PRO A 137 -7.29 3.77 7.90
C PRO A 137 -6.26 4.34 6.92
N HIS A 138 -5.36 5.22 7.38
CA HIS A 138 -4.33 5.83 6.52
C HIS A 138 -3.32 4.78 6.04
N ALA A 139 -2.87 3.87 6.91
CA ALA A 139 -1.98 2.78 6.54
C ALA A 139 -2.60 1.87 5.47
N ARG A 140 -3.88 1.48 5.64
CA ARG A 140 -4.61 0.66 4.66
C ARG A 140 -4.76 1.39 3.33
N LYS A 141 -4.99 2.69 3.39
CA LYS A 141 -5.11 3.51 2.18
C LYS A 141 -3.79 3.53 1.41
N ILE A 142 -2.65 3.71 2.08
CA ILE A 142 -1.31 3.60 1.47
C ILE A 142 -1.12 2.23 0.81
N LEU A 143 -1.40 1.14 1.53
CA LEU A 143 -1.27 -0.22 1.01
C LEU A 143 -2.13 -0.46 -0.24
N SER A 144 -3.29 0.20 -0.37
CA SER A 144 -4.14 0.06 -1.56
C SER A 144 -3.47 0.50 -2.87
N TYR A 145 -2.45 1.37 -2.81
CA TYR A 145 -1.69 1.81 -3.98
C TYR A 145 -0.48 0.93 -4.29
N ILE A 146 -0.08 0.05 -3.36
CA ILE A 146 1.20 -0.67 -3.40
C ILE A 146 0.91 -2.16 -3.27
N SER A 147 0.75 -2.85 -4.39
CA SER A 147 0.54 -4.30 -4.40
C SER A 147 1.86 -5.08 -4.46
N ASN A 148 2.90 -4.46 -5.01
CA ASN A 148 4.26 -4.98 -5.07
C ASN A 148 5.27 -3.81 -5.03
N GLU A 149 6.56 -4.15 -4.93
CA GLU A 149 7.63 -3.15 -4.84
C GLU A 149 7.68 -2.16 -6.01
N ALA A 150 7.39 -2.61 -7.24
CA ALA A 150 7.43 -1.74 -8.42
C ALA A 150 6.31 -0.69 -8.44
N ASP A 151 5.29 -0.84 -7.58
CA ASP A 151 4.24 0.17 -7.43
C ASP A 151 4.70 1.37 -6.60
N ILE A 152 5.80 1.27 -5.85
CA ILE A 152 6.33 2.34 -5.02
C ILE A 152 6.96 3.42 -5.93
N PRO A 153 6.42 4.65 -5.99
CA PRO A 153 7.02 5.71 -6.77
C PRO A 153 8.40 6.07 -6.22
N HIS A 154 9.38 6.23 -7.11
CA HIS A 154 10.76 6.53 -6.75
C HIS A 154 10.86 7.79 -5.87
N GLU A 155 10.09 8.83 -6.20
CA GLU A 155 10.04 10.13 -5.54
C GLU A 155 9.53 10.07 -4.10
N ARG A 156 8.78 9.02 -3.75
CA ARG A 156 8.16 8.86 -2.42
C ARG A 156 8.74 7.72 -1.61
N LYS A 157 9.69 6.97 -2.17
CA LYS A 157 10.33 5.80 -1.55
C LYS A 157 10.91 6.09 -0.16
N ASP A 158 11.75 7.11 -0.03
CA ASP A 158 12.38 7.46 1.26
C ASP A 158 11.33 7.84 2.31
N LYS A 159 10.40 8.73 1.96
CA LYS A 159 9.31 9.16 2.85
C LYS A 159 8.43 7.99 3.28
N LEU A 160 8.03 7.13 2.34
CA LEU A 160 7.25 5.91 2.59
C LEU A 160 7.96 5.02 3.60
N ILE A 161 9.20 4.63 3.30
CA ILE A 161 9.97 3.69 4.13
C ILE A 161 10.15 4.26 5.53
N ARG A 162 10.57 5.53 5.65
CA ARG A 162 10.77 6.18 6.95
C ARG A 162 9.50 6.18 7.81
N ILE A 163 8.36 6.59 7.24
CA ILE A 163 7.10 6.69 7.99
C ILE A 163 6.57 5.30 8.36
N ILE A 164 6.54 4.36 7.41
CA ILE A 164 6.08 2.99 7.69
C ILE A 164 6.98 2.32 8.74
N LEU A 165 8.30 2.52 8.65
CA LEU A 165 9.25 2.01 9.64
C LEU A 165 9.01 2.62 11.03
N SER A 166 8.83 3.94 11.12
CA SER A 166 8.51 4.62 12.38
C SER A 166 7.23 4.07 13.01
N CYS A 167 6.15 3.97 12.22
CA CYS A 167 4.87 3.44 12.72
C CYS A 167 5.00 1.98 13.19
N ARG A 168 5.78 1.16 12.48
CA ARG A 168 5.98 -0.25 12.82
C ARG A 168 6.89 -0.46 14.03
N ILE A 169 7.88 0.40 14.25
CA ILE A 169 8.70 0.43 15.46
C ILE A 169 7.84 0.87 16.66
N GLY A 170 6.96 1.84 16.44
CA GLY A 170 6.00 2.33 17.43
C GLY A 170 6.58 3.32 18.44
N ASN A 171 5.74 3.74 19.38
CA ASN A 171 6.03 4.80 20.34
C ASN A 171 6.61 4.31 21.68
N GLY A 172 6.93 3.02 21.80
CA GLY A 172 7.61 2.45 22.97
C GLY A 172 6.79 2.37 24.25
N VAL A 173 5.49 2.67 24.20
CA VAL A 173 4.55 2.55 25.34
C VAL A 173 4.24 1.09 25.66
N SER A 174 3.75 0.83 26.87
CA SER A 174 3.44 -0.54 27.33
C SER A 174 2.22 -1.14 26.62
N TYR A 175 1.20 -0.32 26.32
CA TYR A 175 -0.03 -0.75 25.65
C TYR A 175 0.27 -1.31 24.25
N ASN A 176 -0.10 -2.58 24.03
CA ASN A 176 0.30 -3.41 22.87
C ASN A 176 1.76 -3.21 22.44
N THR A 177 2.68 -2.99 23.38
CA THR A 177 4.11 -2.73 23.11
C THR A 177 4.38 -1.54 22.18
N GLY A 178 3.45 -0.59 22.06
CA GLY A 178 3.66 0.67 21.34
C GLY A 178 3.21 0.70 19.87
N VAL A 179 2.58 -0.36 19.37
CA VAL A 179 2.15 -0.47 17.95
C VAL A 179 0.71 -0.98 17.87
N SER A 180 -0.12 -0.40 16.99
CA SER A 180 -1.46 -0.94 16.72
C SER A 180 -1.40 -2.37 16.22
N PRO A 181 -2.12 -3.35 16.82
CA PRO A 181 -2.17 -4.70 16.28
C PRO A 181 -2.68 -4.75 14.85
N SER A 182 -3.67 -3.91 14.51
CA SER A 182 -4.21 -3.80 13.14
C SER A 182 -3.26 -3.08 12.20
N GLY A 183 -2.58 -2.03 12.68
CA GLY A 183 -1.57 -1.30 11.90
C GLY A 183 -0.36 -2.17 11.59
N LYS A 184 0.12 -2.95 12.56
CA LYS A 184 1.25 -3.89 12.45
C LYS A 184 1.12 -4.80 11.22
N VAL A 185 -0.05 -5.40 11.00
CA VAL A 185 -0.31 -6.28 9.84
C VAL A 185 -0.10 -5.53 8.51
N VAL A 186 -0.51 -4.27 8.45
CA VAL A 186 -0.39 -3.44 7.25
C VAL A 186 1.07 -3.03 7.01
N TYR A 187 1.76 -2.56 8.05
CA TYR A 187 3.16 -2.17 7.94
C TYR A 187 4.07 -3.36 7.59
N ASP A 188 3.85 -4.52 8.23
CA ASP A 188 4.58 -5.74 7.91
C ASP A 188 4.33 -6.16 6.44
N SER A 189 3.12 -6.00 5.91
CA SER A 189 2.84 -6.26 4.49
C SER A 189 3.65 -5.36 3.55
N ILE A 190 3.80 -4.07 3.88
CA ILE A 190 4.59 -3.10 3.09
C ILE A 190 6.09 -3.37 3.21
N LEU A 191 6.60 -3.68 4.40
CA LEU A 191 8.03 -3.92 4.60
C LEU A 191 8.46 -5.27 3.99
N ASN A 192 7.60 -6.28 4.05
CA ASN A 192 7.94 -7.62 3.54
C ASN A 192 7.98 -7.72 2.01
N MET A 193 7.41 -6.77 1.27
CA MET A 193 7.52 -6.74 -0.20
C MET A 193 8.80 -6.07 -0.71
N LEU A 194 9.60 -5.46 0.17
CA LEU A 194 10.82 -4.76 -0.23
C LEU A 194 11.90 -5.75 -0.65
N GLY A 195 12.52 -5.49 -1.80
CA GLY A 195 13.73 -6.15 -2.28
C GLY A 195 14.99 -5.48 -1.74
N ASP A 196 16.13 -6.03 -2.11
CA ASP A 196 17.45 -5.67 -1.58
C ASP A 196 17.74 -4.15 -1.61
N ASP A 197 17.43 -3.47 -2.73
CA ASP A 197 17.66 -2.03 -2.89
C ASP A 197 16.88 -1.19 -1.88
N ASN A 198 15.62 -1.57 -1.60
CA ASN A 198 14.79 -0.87 -0.64
C ASN A 198 15.05 -1.31 0.80
N ILE A 199 15.56 -2.53 1.01
CA ILE A 199 16.06 -2.96 2.32
C ILE A 199 17.28 -2.12 2.73
N VAL A 200 18.16 -1.76 1.79
CA VAL A 200 19.22 -0.78 2.06
C VAL A 200 18.64 0.54 2.57
N GLN A 201 17.55 1.04 1.97
CA GLN A 201 16.88 2.26 2.43
C GLN A 201 16.28 2.12 3.83
N VAL A 202 15.76 0.95 4.21
CA VAL A 202 15.34 0.67 5.59
C VAL A 202 16.51 0.80 6.55
N LEU A 203 17.67 0.23 6.19
CA LEU A 203 18.87 0.30 7.03
C LEU A 203 19.39 1.74 7.15
N VAL A 204 19.38 2.52 6.06
CA VAL A 204 19.68 3.96 6.09
C VAL A 204 18.68 4.70 6.99
N ALA A 205 17.39 4.37 6.92
CA ALA A 205 16.35 5.01 7.72
C ALA A 205 16.57 4.82 9.24
N LEU A 206 17.17 3.71 9.68
CA LEU A 206 17.52 3.48 11.10
C LEU A 206 18.55 4.50 11.64
N TYR A 207 19.31 5.16 10.77
CA TYR A 207 20.25 6.23 11.15
C TYR A 207 19.60 7.60 11.23
N LYS A 208 18.39 7.78 10.68
CA LYS A 208 17.69 9.05 10.75
C LYS A 208 17.35 9.34 12.22
N GLN A 209 17.56 10.59 12.61
CA GLN A 209 17.54 11.01 14.02
C GLN A 209 16.24 10.66 14.74
N ASP A 210 15.11 10.82 14.05
CA ASP A 210 13.77 10.48 14.51
C ASP A 210 13.63 8.99 14.84
N ILE A 211 14.06 8.11 13.92
CA ILE A 211 13.99 6.65 14.13
C ILE A 211 15.02 6.19 15.13
N TYR A 212 16.26 6.68 15.03
CA TYR A 212 17.33 6.35 15.95
C TYR A 212 16.95 6.63 17.41
N TYR A 213 16.26 7.76 17.66
CA TYR A 213 15.78 8.11 19.00
C TYR A 213 14.81 7.05 19.56
N LEU A 214 13.91 6.51 18.75
CA LEU A 214 12.99 5.44 19.16
C LEU A 214 13.75 4.20 19.66
N LEU A 215 14.89 3.86 19.05
CA LEU A 215 15.72 2.70 19.42
C LEU A 215 16.35 2.82 20.83
N SER A 216 16.26 3.97 21.50
CA SER A 216 16.62 4.08 22.91
C SER A 216 15.65 3.31 23.83
N ASN A 217 14.41 3.09 23.40
CA ASN A 217 13.39 2.33 24.11
C ASN A 217 13.50 0.82 23.79
N SER A 218 13.40 -0.03 24.81
CA SER A 218 13.54 -1.49 24.65
C SER A 218 12.44 -2.14 23.81
N ASN A 219 11.19 -1.67 23.92
CA ASN A 219 10.08 -2.18 23.10
C ASN A 219 10.32 -1.83 21.61
N CYS A 220 10.72 -0.59 21.34
CA CYS A 220 11.06 -0.15 19.98
C CYS A 220 12.24 -0.95 19.41
N ARG A 221 13.28 -1.25 20.20
CA ARG A 221 14.37 -2.15 19.76
C ARG A 221 13.86 -3.54 19.43
N ASN A 222 13.03 -4.12 20.28
CA ASN A 222 12.45 -5.45 20.02
C ASN A 222 11.65 -5.47 18.72
N HIS A 223 10.87 -4.41 18.43
CA HIS A 223 10.16 -4.28 17.15
C HIS A 223 11.11 -4.10 15.98
N ALA A 224 12.14 -3.26 16.10
CA ALA A 224 13.15 -3.08 15.05
C ALA A 224 13.86 -4.41 14.73
N VAL A 225 14.23 -5.19 15.75
CA VAL A 225 14.83 -6.54 15.57
C VAL A 225 13.86 -7.50 14.88
N GLN A 226 12.55 -7.46 15.21
CA GLN A 226 11.55 -8.25 14.49
C GLN A 226 11.47 -7.86 13.01
N ILE A 227 11.49 -6.56 12.71
CA ILE A 227 11.50 -6.07 11.32
C ILE A 227 12.74 -6.58 10.60
N LEU A 228 13.93 -6.41 11.18
CA LEU A 228 15.19 -6.90 10.59
C LEU A 228 15.18 -8.41 10.36
N THR A 229 14.61 -9.18 11.29
CA THR A 229 14.44 -10.64 11.17
C THR A 229 13.52 -11.01 10.01
N ASN A 230 12.43 -10.27 9.82
CA ASN A 230 11.53 -10.48 8.68
C ASN A 230 12.21 -10.10 7.35
N LEU A 231 12.92 -8.97 7.28
CA LEU A 231 13.66 -8.59 6.07
C LEU A 231 14.74 -9.61 5.72
N ARG A 232 15.36 -10.24 6.74
CA ARG A 232 16.38 -11.27 6.57
C ARG A 232 15.86 -12.53 5.87
N THR A 233 14.56 -12.81 5.90
CA THR A 233 13.97 -13.94 5.16
C THR A 233 13.80 -13.65 3.67
N ASN A 234 13.77 -12.37 3.29
CA ASN A 234 13.44 -11.94 1.92
C ASN A 234 14.68 -11.49 1.14
N VAL A 235 15.74 -11.08 1.84
CA VAL A 235 16.97 -10.57 1.23
C VAL A 235 17.70 -11.67 0.43
N VAL A 236 18.17 -11.32 -0.76
CA VAL A 236 18.90 -12.25 -1.64
C VAL A 236 20.41 -12.08 -1.47
N SER A 237 20.91 -10.85 -1.40
CA SER A 237 22.32 -10.51 -1.25
C SER A 237 22.94 -11.10 0.03
N ASP A 238 23.99 -11.91 -0.14
CA ASP A 238 24.72 -12.49 0.98
C ASP A 238 25.38 -11.45 1.87
N LYS A 239 25.75 -10.30 1.30
CA LYS A 239 26.30 -9.20 2.08
C LYS A 239 25.24 -8.54 2.95
N LEU A 240 24.02 -8.33 2.42
CA LEU A 240 22.90 -7.83 3.23
C LEU A 240 22.49 -8.83 4.30
N LYS A 241 22.53 -10.15 4.02
CA LYS A 241 22.32 -11.19 5.05
C LYS A 241 23.29 -11.02 6.22
N GLN A 242 24.59 -10.86 5.95
CA GLN A 242 25.60 -10.65 7.00
C GLN A 242 25.34 -9.37 7.81
N ILE A 243 24.98 -8.27 7.14
CA ILE A 243 24.66 -7.00 7.80
C ILE A 243 23.45 -7.16 8.74
N LEU A 244 22.37 -7.78 8.24
CA LEU A 244 21.16 -8.05 9.02
C LEU A 244 21.44 -9.00 10.19
N ASP A 245 22.17 -10.09 9.96
CA ASP A 245 22.52 -11.08 10.99
C ASP A 245 23.33 -10.45 12.13
N HIS A 246 24.27 -9.56 11.79
CA HIS A 246 25.04 -8.80 12.78
C HIS A 246 24.15 -7.87 13.61
N LEU A 247 23.21 -7.14 12.99
CA LEU A 247 22.27 -6.27 13.71
C LEU A 247 21.32 -7.06 14.61
N ILE A 248 20.79 -8.19 14.12
CA ILE A 248 19.87 -9.05 14.86
C ILE A 248 20.56 -9.63 16.09
N SER A 249 21.79 -10.13 15.94
CA SER A 249 22.58 -10.72 17.03
C SER A 249 22.92 -9.70 18.12
N ASN A 250 23.05 -8.42 17.76
CA ASN A 250 23.31 -7.32 18.68
C ASN A 250 22.05 -6.48 18.99
N GLY A 251 20.86 -7.06 18.82
CA GLY A 251 19.58 -6.35 18.89
C GLY A 251 19.26 -5.68 20.23
N GLN A 252 19.78 -6.20 21.34
CA GLN A 252 19.57 -5.62 22.67
C GLN A 252 20.19 -4.22 22.82
N THR A 253 21.24 -3.94 22.04
CA THR A 253 21.97 -2.67 21.99
C THR A 253 22.00 -2.12 20.58
N LEU A 254 20.95 -2.38 19.78
CA LEU A 254 20.87 -2.04 18.35
C LEU A 254 21.30 -0.60 18.06
N GLU A 255 20.84 0.36 18.87
CA GLU A 255 21.16 1.78 18.76
C GLU A 255 22.67 2.05 18.87
N LYS A 256 23.37 1.32 19.74
CA LYS A 256 24.83 1.43 19.91
C LYS A 256 25.56 0.73 18.77
N THR A 257 25.08 -0.46 18.38
CA THR A 257 25.66 -1.28 17.31
C THR A 257 25.73 -0.49 16.00
N LEU A 258 24.67 0.24 15.65
CA LEU A 258 24.62 1.09 14.46
C LEU A 258 25.75 2.14 14.43
N LYS A 259 26.28 2.58 15.56
CA LYS A 259 27.37 3.57 15.63
C LYS A 259 28.77 2.98 15.74
N THR A 260 28.89 1.65 15.77
CA THR A 260 30.20 1.01 15.90
C THR A 260 31.01 1.12 14.61
N THR A 261 32.33 1.31 14.74
CA THR A 261 33.25 1.29 13.59
C THR A 261 33.22 -0.05 12.87
N GLU A 262 33.03 -1.14 13.61
CA GLU A 262 32.87 -2.49 13.07
C GLU A 262 31.67 -2.57 12.11
N PHE A 263 30.49 -2.16 12.59
CA PHE A 263 29.29 -2.16 11.76
C PHE A 263 29.44 -1.24 10.55
N ASN A 264 29.93 -0.02 10.75
CA ASN A 264 30.14 0.94 9.65
C ASN A 264 31.08 0.36 8.59
N THR A 265 32.14 -0.34 9.00
CA THR A 265 33.07 -1.01 8.07
C THR A 265 32.35 -2.14 7.33
N LEU A 266 31.59 -2.98 8.04
CA LEU A 266 30.82 -4.08 7.45
C LEU A 266 29.85 -3.57 6.38
N ALA A 267 29.14 -2.48 6.66
CA ALA A 267 28.06 -1.97 5.84
C ALA A 267 28.49 -0.90 4.80
N SER A 268 29.68 -0.31 4.92
CA SER A 268 30.22 0.74 4.02
C SER A 268 30.11 0.44 2.51
N SER A 269 30.19 -0.83 2.14
CA SER A 269 30.07 -1.29 0.75
C SER A 269 28.65 -1.20 0.17
N HIS A 270 27.62 -1.12 1.01
CA HIS A 270 26.19 -1.22 0.62
C HIS A 270 25.33 -0.10 1.19
N ILE A 271 25.80 0.58 2.24
CA ILE A 271 25.09 1.67 2.91
C ILE A 271 25.96 2.92 2.81
N ASN A 272 25.43 3.96 2.17
CA ASN A 272 26.01 5.29 2.28
C ASN A 272 25.36 5.98 3.48
N PHE A 273 26.15 6.22 4.53
CA PHE A 273 25.65 6.74 5.80
C PHE A 273 25.31 8.22 5.79
N GLY A 274 25.63 8.96 4.70
CA GLY A 274 25.22 10.34 4.48
C GLY A 274 25.68 11.30 5.56
#